data_AF-B7KG57-F1
#
_entry.id   AF-B7KG57-F1
#
_cell.length_a   1.000
_cell.length_b   1.000
_cell.length_c   1.000
_cell.angle_alpha   90.00
_cell.angle_beta   90.00
_cell.angle_gamma   90.00
#
_symmetry.space_group_name_H-M   'P 1'
#
loop_
_entity.id
_entity.type
_entity.pdbx_description
1 polymer ?
#
loop_
_entity_poly.entity_id
_entity_poly.type
_entity_poly.pdbx_seq_one_letter_code
_entity_poly.pdbx_strand_id
1 'polypeptide(L)'
;MTLSSGLSPATLQWLETYHYNPENLNDHGENGNTPLLQATKLGAIDIVQELLTHDVNLNLRNDDGNNALWFACFGNHFSLIDLLINAGIDLNNQNDNGATVLMYAASAGKLEIVRLLLKAGANLDLKNLDDFKAVDFASTIEVLRVLQNATTN
;
A
#
# COMPACT_ATOMS: atom_id res chain seq x y z
N MET A 1 15.88 13.40 -29.41
CA MET A 1 14.49 12.93 -29.31
C MET A 1 14.12 13.06 -27.84
N THR A 2 13.61 14.21 -27.43
CA THR A 2 13.31 14.49 -26.02
C THR A 2 11.97 13.88 -25.67
N LEU A 3 11.99 12.98 -24.69
CA LEU A 3 10.90 12.21 -24.10
C LEU A 3 9.68 13.10 -23.83
N SER A 4 8.50 12.72 -24.34
CA SER A 4 7.23 13.40 -24.01
C SER A 4 6.44 12.61 -22.97
N SER A 5 7.11 11.96 -22.03
CA SER A 5 6.46 11.20 -20.96
C SER A 5 5.59 12.09 -20.05
N GLY A 6 5.74 13.42 -20.11
CA GLY A 6 4.97 14.38 -19.30
C GLY A 6 5.43 14.47 -17.85
N LEU A 7 6.42 13.65 -17.46
CA LEU A 7 6.97 13.58 -16.13
C LEU A 7 7.93 14.76 -15.84
N SER A 8 7.97 15.18 -14.58
CA SER A 8 8.87 16.20 -14.06
C SER A 8 10.33 15.73 -14.12
N PRO A 9 11.30 16.67 -14.19
CA PRO A 9 12.72 16.32 -14.17
C PRO A 9 13.11 15.53 -12.91
N ALA A 10 12.47 15.79 -11.77
CA ALA A 10 12.72 15.08 -10.53
C ALA A 10 12.27 13.62 -10.63
N THR A 11 11.09 13.36 -11.19
CA THR A 11 10.57 12.01 -11.38
C THR A 11 11.34 11.24 -12.45
N LEU A 12 11.76 11.88 -13.55
CA LEU A 12 12.65 11.26 -14.53
C LEU A 12 13.98 10.84 -13.90
N GLN A 13 14.61 11.72 -13.13
CA GLN A 13 15.87 11.41 -12.45
C GLN A 13 15.70 10.28 -11.43
N TRP A 14 14.56 10.25 -10.73
CA TRP A 14 14.22 9.18 -9.80
C TRP A 14 14.06 7.83 -10.53
N LEU A 15 13.31 7.80 -11.64
CA LEU A 15 13.12 6.58 -12.44
C LEU A 15 14.46 6.04 -12.93
N GLU A 16 15.34 6.91 -13.45
CA GLU A 16 16.69 6.53 -13.87
C GLU A 16 17.51 5.92 -12.72
N THR A 17 17.43 6.52 -11.53
CA THR A 17 18.15 6.06 -10.33
C THR A 17 17.74 4.65 -9.91
N TYR A 18 16.46 4.31 -10.10
CA TYR A 18 15.92 2.98 -9.78
C TYR A 18 15.74 2.08 -11.02
N HIS A 19 16.39 2.45 -12.14
CA HIS A 19 16.40 1.68 -13.39
C HIS A 19 15.01 1.38 -13.98
N TYR A 20 14.06 2.30 -13.80
CA TYR A 20 12.73 2.25 -14.39
C TYR A 20 12.65 2.99 -15.73
N ASN A 21 11.69 2.58 -16.57
CA ASN A 21 11.43 3.20 -17.86
C ASN A 21 10.25 4.19 -17.74
N PRO A 22 10.42 5.49 -18.08
CA PRO A 22 9.33 6.45 -18.07
C PRO A 22 8.19 6.14 -19.05
N GLU A 23 8.45 5.33 -20.08
CA GLU A 23 7.43 4.90 -21.05
C GLU A 23 6.63 3.67 -20.58
N ASN A 24 7.05 3.02 -19.48
CA ASN A 24 6.34 1.86 -18.95
C ASN A 24 6.36 1.83 -17.41
N LEU A 25 5.51 2.67 -16.81
CA LEU A 25 5.42 2.85 -15.35
C LEU A 25 4.78 1.68 -14.60
N ASN A 26 4.34 0.64 -15.31
CA ASN A 26 3.73 -0.56 -14.75
C ASN A 26 4.67 -1.77 -14.76
N ASP A 27 5.87 -1.64 -15.36
CA ASP A 27 6.84 -2.73 -15.38
C ASP A 27 7.37 -3.04 -13.98
N HIS A 28 7.54 -4.32 -13.73
CA HIS A 28 8.17 -4.85 -12.53
C HIS A 28 9.69 -4.69 -12.65
N GLY A 29 10.28 -3.95 -11.70
CA GLY A 29 11.72 -3.88 -11.49
C GLY A 29 12.19 -4.97 -10.52
N GLU A 30 13.23 -4.67 -9.74
CA GLU A 30 13.78 -5.61 -8.77
C GLU A 30 12.75 -6.01 -7.68
N ASN A 31 12.70 -7.30 -7.36
CA ASN A 31 11.76 -7.92 -6.40
C ASN A 31 10.27 -7.68 -6.75
N GLY A 32 9.96 -7.56 -8.04
CA GLY A 32 8.61 -7.37 -8.53
C GLY A 32 8.05 -5.96 -8.31
N ASN A 33 8.85 -5.00 -7.83
CA ASN A 33 8.35 -3.66 -7.54
C ASN A 33 8.17 -2.83 -8.80
N THR A 34 6.98 -2.30 -9.01
CA THR A 34 6.74 -1.22 -9.97
C THR A 34 7.30 0.11 -9.42
N PRO A 35 7.47 1.14 -10.26
CA PRO A 35 7.79 2.50 -9.81
C PRO A 35 6.92 2.98 -8.65
N LEU A 36 5.60 2.74 -8.72
CA LEU A 36 4.67 3.13 -7.67
C LEU A 36 4.94 2.41 -6.35
N LEU A 37 5.20 1.10 -6.39
CA LEU A 37 5.51 0.31 -5.20
C LEU A 37 6.82 0.79 -4.56
N GLN A 38 7.86 1.00 -5.37
CA GLN A 38 9.17 1.45 -4.90
C GLN A 38 9.11 2.88 -4.34
N ALA A 39 8.44 3.82 -5.01
CA ALA A 39 8.26 5.19 -4.51
C ALA A 39 7.48 5.20 -3.18
N THR A 40 6.43 4.39 -3.07
CA THR A 40 5.62 4.25 -1.84
C THR A 40 6.43 3.67 -0.69
N LYS A 41 7.23 2.63 -0.95
CA LYS A 41 8.16 2.01 0.02
C LYS A 41 9.17 3.01 0.56
N LEU A 42 9.66 3.92 -0.28
CA LEU A 42 10.61 4.96 0.12
C LEU A 42 9.96 6.20 0.75
N GLY A 43 8.63 6.31 0.73
CA GLY A 43 7.93 7.49 1.26
C GLY A 43 7.99 8.71 0.35
N ALA A 44 8.32 8.53 -0.94
CA ALA A 44 8.49 9.61 -1.90
C ALA A 44 7.12 10.16 -2.38
N ILE A 45 6.44 10.91 -1.50
CA ILE A 45 5.08 11.40 -1.73
C ILE A 45 4.92 12.19 -3.03
N ASP A 46 5.87 13.06 -3.37
CA ASP A 46 5.81 13.88 -4.59
C ASP A 46 5.87 13.02 -5.85
N ILE A 47 6.72 11.99 -5.83
CA ILE A 47 6.85 11.01 -6.92
C ILE A 47 5.56 10.19 -7.04
N VAL A 48 5.01 9.71 -5.92
CA VAL A 48 3.74 8.95 -5.93
C VAL A 48 2.60 9.80 -6.46
N GLN A 49 2.47 11.05 -6.01
CA GLN A 49 1.43 11.96 -6.49
C GLN A 49 1.54 12.17 -8.00
N GLU A 50 2.75 12.39 -8.50
CA GLU A 50 2.97 12.56 -9.92
C GLU A 50 2.65 11.30 -10.70
N LEU A 51 3.18 10.14 -10.29
CA LEU A 51 2.91 8.84 -10.93
C LEU A 51 1.40 8.59 -11.05
N LEU A 52 0.61 8.88 -10.01
CA LEU A 52 -0.85 8.71 -10.01
C LEU A 52 -1.59 9.61 -11.02
N THR A 53 -0.94 10.61 -11.61
CA THR A 53 -1.51 11.41 -12.72
C THR A 53 -1.35 10.75 -14.09
N HIS A 54 -0.62 9.63 -14.16
CA HIS A 54 -0.40 8.83 -15.37
C HIS A 54 -1.16 7.49 -15.28
N ASP A 55 -1.07 6.69 -16.36
CA ASP A 55 -1.73 5.37 -16.47
C ASP A 55 -1.00 4.28 -15.67
N VAL A 56 -0.87 4.47 -14.35
CA VAL A 56 -0.34 3.47 -13.42
C VAL A 56 -1.44 2.60 -12.85
N ASN A 57 -1.22 1.29 -12.86
CA ASN A 57 -2.10 0.33 -12.23
C ASN A 57 -1.81 0.25 -10.73
N LEU A 58 -2.68 0.91 -9.96
CA LEU A 58 -2.62 1.02 -8.50
C LEU A 58 -2.67 -0.33 -7.75
N ASN A 59 -3.19 -1.38 -8.40
CA ASN A 59 -3.42 -2.69 -7.78
C ASN A 59 -2.32 -3.72 -8.13
N LEU A 60 -1.23 -3.30 -8.77
CA LEU A 60 -0.06 -4.16 -8.95
C LEU A 60 0.61 -4.49 -7.62
N ARG A 61 1.24 -5.67 -7.59
CA ARG A 61 1.82 -6.29 -6.39
C ARG A 61 3.25 -6.70 -6.68
N ASN A 62 4.09 -6.68 -5.65
CA ASN A 62 5.46 -7.17 -5.73
C ASN A 62 5.51 -8.71 -5.67
N ASP A 63 6.72 -9.27 -5.70
CA ASP A 63 6.94 -10.73 -5.67
C ASP A 63 6.48 -11.41 -4.36
N ASP A 64 6.17 -10.63 -3.31
CA ASP A 64 5.59 -11.14 -2.05
C ASP A 64 4.06 -10.97 -2.00
N GLY A 65 3.44 -10.49 -3.08
CA GLY A 65 2.01 -10.18 -3.14
C GLY A 65 1.61 -8.87 -2.45
N ASN A 66 2.55 -8.02 -2.04
CA ASN A 66 2.27 -6.74 -1.37
C ASN A 66 2.01 -5.63 -2.39
N ASN A 67 0.96 -4.84 -2.17
CA ASN A 67 0.63 -3.65 -2.96
C ASN A 67 1.19 -2.36 -2.33
N ALA A 68 0.91 -1.20 -2.93
CA ALA A 68 1.41 0.08 -2.43
C ALA A 68 0.94 0.39 -1.01
N LEU A 69 -0.32 0.06 -0.68
CA LEU A 69 -0.88 0.30 0.66
C LEU A 69 -0.11 -0.46 1.74
N TRP A 70 0.29 -1.70 1.46
CA TRP A 70 1.15 -2.50 2.34
C TRP A 70 2.44 -1.76 2.69
N PHE A 71 3.14 -1.22 1.69
CA PHE A 71 4.38 -0.46 1.89
C PHE A 71 4.15 0.86 2.64
N ALA A 72 3.08 1.60 2.33
CA ALA A 72 2.74 2.84 3.03
C ALA A 72 2.45 2.59 4.53
N CYS A 73 1.67 1.56 4.85
CA CYS A 73 1.39 1.16 6.22
C CYS A 73 2.62 0.61 6.94
N PHE A 74 3.47 -0.15 6.25
CA PHE A 74 4.73 -0.65 6.80
C PHE A 74 5.65 0.50 7.21
N GLY A 75 5.82 1.49 6.33
CA GLY A 75 6.63 2.69 6.57
C GLY A 75 6.01 3.74 7.50
N ASN A 76 4.76 3.57 7.95
CA ASN A 76 3.99 4.59 8.69
C ASN A 76 3.83 5.92 7.92
N HIS A 77 3.75 5.85 6.59
CA HIS A 77 3.61 7.02 5.73
C HIS A 77 2.14 7.44 5.65
N PHE A 78 1.60 8.05 6.72
CA PHE A 78 0.18 8.42 6.82
C PHE A 78 -0.35 9.22 5.61
N SER A 79 0.40 10.20 5.13
CA SER A 79 0.01 10.96 3.94
C SER A 79 -0.09 10.10 2.68
N LEU A 80 0.75 9.07 2.55
CA LEU A 80 0.65 8.11 1.44
C LEU A 80 -0.53 7.16 1.63
N ILE A 81 -0.83 6.73 2.86
CA ILE A 81 -2.02 5.92 3.15
C ILE A 81 -3.27 6.66 2.70
N ASP A 82 -3.44 7.92 3.12
CA ASP A 82 -4.59 8.74 2.74
C ASP A 82 -4.65 8.97 1.22
N LEU A 83 -3.52 9.26 0.58
CA LEU A 83 -3.44 9.45 -0.87
C LEU A 83 -3.89 8.20 -1.64
N LEU A 84 -3.36 7.02 -1.27
CA LEU A 84 -3.66 5.76 -1.95
C LEU A 84 -5.11 5.32 -1.74
N ILE A 85 -5.65 5.52 -0.53
CA ILE A 85 -7.07 5.26 -0.23
C ILE A 85 -7.97 6.15 -1.12
N ASN A 86 -7.65 7.45 -1.22
CA ASN A 86 -8.41 8.37 -2.07
C ASN A 86 -8.28 8.05 -3.56
N ALA A 87 -7.16 7.44 -3.98
CA ALA A 87 -6.96 6.95 -5.34
C ALA A 87 -7.71 5.63 -5.63
N GLY A 88 -8.37 5.02 -4.64
CA GLY A 88 -9.17 3.81 -4.81
C GLY A 88 -8.36 2.51 -4.81
N ILE A 89 -7.24 2.47 -4.08
CA ILE A 89 -6.46 1.25 -3.94
C ILE A 89 -7.28 0.12 -3.29
N ASP A 90 -7.01 -1.13 -3.69
CA ASP A 90 -7.58 -2.29 -3.01
C ASP A 90 -7.06 -2.41 -1.56
N LEU A 91 -7.94 -2.11 -0.60
CA LEU A 91 -7.68 -2.23 0.84
C LEU A 91 -7.59 -3.69 1.31
N ASN A 92 -8.15 -4.59 0.53
CA ASN A 92 -8.40 -5.99 0.86
C ASN A 92 -7.37 -6.93 0.22
N ASN A 93 -6.35 -6.39 -0.44
CA ASN A 93 -5.27 -7.17 -1.01
C ASN A 93 -4.66 -8.11 0.04
N GLN A 94 -4.65 -9.40 -0.29
CA GLN A 94 -3.95 -10.42 0.46
C GLN A 94 -2.60 -10.67 -0.21
N ASN A 95 -1.53 -10.58 0.58
CA ASN A 95 -0.21 -10.98 0.12
C ASN A 95 -0.10 -12.50 -0.02
N ASP A 96 1.07 -13.02 -0.38
CA ASP A 96 1.22 -14.44 -0.69
C ASP A 96 0.99 -15.37 0.51
N ASN A 97 1.04 -14.84 1.74
CA ASN A 97 0.68 -15.55 2.97
C ASN A 97 -0.82 -15.41 3.33
N GLY A 98 -1.63 -14.84 2.44
CA GLY A 98 -3.03 -14.50 2.70
C GLY A 98 -3.21 -13.31 3.65
N ALA A 99 -2.15 -12.61 4.05
CA ALA A 99 -2.27 -11.54 5.03
C ALA A 99 -2.75 -10.23 4.38
N THR A 100 -3.72 -9.57 5.02
CA THR A 100 -4.12 -8.20 4.66
C THR A 100 -3.27 -7.18 5.41
N VAL A 101 -3.22 -5.96 4.89
CA VAL A 101 -2.52 -4.86 5.58
C VAL A 101 -3.15 -4.53 6.95
N LEU A 102 -4.45 -4.79 7.11
CA LEU A 102 -5.15 -4.64 8.39
C LEU A 102 -4.67 -5.66 9.43
N MET A 103 -4.43 -6.93 9.04
CA MET A 103 -3.82 -7.93 9.92
C MET A 103 -2.42 -7.51 10.37
N TYR A 104 -1.60 -6.98 9.46
CA TYR A 104 -0.30 -6.43 9.79
C TYR A 104 -0.39 -5.24 10.75
N ALA A 105 -1.28 -4.28 10.50
CA ALA A 105 -1.45 -3.14 11.38
C ALA A 105 -1.91 -3.57 12.79
N ALA A 106 -2.75 -4.61 12.87
CA ALA A 106 -3.19 -5.19 14.13
C ALA A 106 -2.05 -5.87 14.91
N SER A 107 -1.23 -6.69 14.23
CA SER A 107 -0.06 -7.36 14.84
C SER A 107 1.00 -6.37 15.29
N ALA A 108 1.26 -5.34 14.47
CA ALA A 108 2.22 -4.29 14.79
C ALA A 108 1.71 -3.29 15.85
N GLY A 109 0.47 -3.39 16.30
CA GLY A 109 -0.11 -2.47 17.30
C GLY A 109 -0.32 -1.05 16.76
N LYS A 110 -0.39 -0.88 15.44
CA LYS A 110 -0.47 0.42 14.75
C LYS A 110 -1.91 0.94 14.77
N LEU A 111 -2.37 1.33 15.96
CA LEU A 111 -3.75 1.68 16.25
C LEU A 111 -4.34 2.75 15.30
N GLU A 112 -3.59 3.79 14.98
CA GLU A 112 -4.08 4.83 14.05
C GLU A 112 -4.22 4.32 12.61
N ILE A 113 -3.34 3.43 12.16
CA ILE A 113 -3.47 2.78 10.84
C ILE A 113 -4.69 1.86 10.82
N VAL A 114 -4.91 1.07 11.89
CA VAL A 114 -6.11 0.25 12.03
C VAL A 114 -7.38 1.10 11.91
N ARG A 115 -7.44 2.24 12.60
CA ARG A 115 -8.58 3.17 12.50
C ARG A 115 -8.77 3.73 11.09
N LEU A 116 -7.68 4.14 10.43
CA LEU A 116 -7.75 4.68 9.07
C LEU A 116 -8.28 3.63 8.08
N LEU A 117 -7.74 2.41 8.13
CA LEU A 117 -8.17 1.32 7.25
C LEU A 117 -9.64 0.94 7.47
N LEU A 118 -10.09 0.83 8.73
CA LEU A 118 -11.50 0.53 9.04
C LEU A 118 -12.43 1.67 8.58
N LYS A 119 -12.04 2.92 8.80
CA LYS A 119 -12.80 4.09 8.32
C LYS A 119 -12.92 4.10 6.79
N ALA A 120 -11.89 3.62 6.09
CA ALA A 120 -11.89 3.48 4.64
C ALA A 120 -12.66 2.25 4.13
N GLY A 121 -13.18 1.39 5.02
CA GLY A 121 -13.97 0.22 4.64
C GLY A 121 -13.15 -1.04 4.37
N ALA A 122 -11.95 -1.16 4.95
CA ALA A 122 -11.20 -2.42 4.89
C ALA A 122 -11.99 -3.57 5.55
N ASN A 123 -12.03 -4.71 4.88
CA ASN A 123 -12.78 -5.88 5.33
C ASN A 123 -12.02 -6.59 6.45
N LEU A 124 -12.56 -6.49 7.66
CA LEU A 124 -12.02 -7.11 8.86
C LEU A 124 -12.27 -8.62 8.98
N ASP A 125 -13.16 -9.17 8.16
CA ASP A 125 -13.55 -10.58 8.18
C ASP A 125 -12.75 -11.46 7.21
N LEU A 126 -11.85 -10.87 6.42
CA LEU A 126 -10.93 -11.62 5.59
C LEU A 126 -10.03 -12.49 6.44
N LYS A 127 -9.81 -13.71 5.96
CA LYS A 127 -8.99 -14.72 6.61
C LYS A 127 -7.72 -14.97 5.82
N ASN A 128 -6.60 -15.10 6.52
CA ASN A 128 -5.36 -15.55 5.92
C ASN A 128 -5.41 -17.07 5.64
N LEU A 129 -4.29 -17.63 5.18
CA LEU A 129 -4.20 -19.07 4.87
C LEU A 129 -4.37 -19.98 6.08
N ASP A 130 -4.21 -19.46 7.30
CA ASP A 130 -4.37 -20.18 8.57
C ASP A 130 -5.74 -19.92 9.23
N ASP A 131 -6.72 -19.43 8.45
CA ASP A 131 -8.08 -19.10 8.91
C ASP A 131 -8.18 -17.94 9.93
N PHE A 132 -7.08 -17.21 10.20
CA PHE A 132 -7.04 -16.07 11.12
C PHE A 132 -7.47 -14.76 10.46
N LYS A 133 -8.18 -13.93 11.21
CA LYS A 133 -8.64 -12.59 10.85
C LYS A 133 -7.81 -11.51 11.55
N ALA A 134 -8.04 -10.23 11.21
CA ALA A 134 -7.31 -9.12 11.83
C ALA A 134 -7.40 -9.10 13.36
N VAL A 135 -8.55 -9.47 13.94
CA VAL A 135 -8.77 -9.49 15.40
C VAL A 135 -7.85 -10.49 16.12
N ASP A 136 -7.52 -11.61 15.47
CA ASP A 136 -6.67 -12.66 16.04
C ASP A 136 -5.21 -12.22 16.20
N PHE A 137 -4.82 -11.17 15.47
CA PHE A 137 -3.49 -10.58 15.51
C PHE A 137 -3.39 -9.35 16.42
N ALA A 138 -4.46 -8.92 17.10
CA ALA A 138 -4.43 -7.69 17.89
C ALA A 138 -3.38 -7.75 19.01
N SER A 139 -2.28 -6.98 18.87
CA SER A 139 -1.19 -6.99 19.86
C SER A 139 -1.44 -6.12 21.08
N THR A 140 -2.44 -5.23 21.03
CA THR A 140 -2.81 -4.35 22.15
C THR A 140 -4.31 -4.45 22.44
N ILE A 141 -4.68 -4.18 23.70
CA ILE A 141 -6.09 -4.12 24.14
C ILE A 141 -6.86 -3.08 23.33
N GLU A 142 -6.22 -1.97 22.95
CA GLU A 142 -6.87 -0.89 22.21
C GLU A 142 -7.17 -1.31 20.76
N VAL A 143 -6.22 -1.96 20.09
CA VAL A 143 -6.44 -2.53 18.75
C VAL A 143 -7.53 -3.59 18.78
N LEU A 144 -7.48 -4.50 19.78
CA LEU A 144 -8.49 -5.54 19.95
C LEU A 144 -9.90 -4.94 20.09
N ARG A 145 -10.05 -3.93 20.95
CA ARG A 145 -11.33 -3.23 21.16
C ARG A 145 -11.82 -2.55 19.88
N VAL A 146 -10.95 -1.89 19.13
CA VAL A 146 -11.33 -1.22 17.88
C VAL A 146 -11.84 -2.24 16.85
N LEU A 147 -11.14 -3.36 16.69
CA LEU A 147 -11.54 -4.41 15.75
C LEU A 147 -12.84 -5.10 16.17
N GLN A 148 -13.04 -5.37 17.46
CA GLN A 148 -14.27 -5.97 17.99
C GLN A 148 -15.48 -5.04 17.89
N ASN A 149 -15.30 -3.73 18.03
CA ASN A 149 -16.41 -2.79 17.91
C ASN A 149 -16.81 -2.55 16.44
N ALA A 150 -15.90 -2.82 15.50
CA ALA A 150 -16.16 -2.69 14.07
C ALA A 150 -16.96 -3.87 13.49
N THR A 151 -16.98 -5.05 14.12
CA THR A 151 -17.80 -6.20 13.69
C THR A 151 -19.29 -6.07 14.05
N THR A 152 -19.63 -5.16 14.96
CA THR A 152 -20.98 -5.09 15.57
C THR A 152 -21.95 -4.10 14.92
N ASN A 153 -21.59 -3.49 13.79
CA ASN A 153 -22.45 -2.55 13.02
C ASN A 153 -22.81 -3.12 11.65
#